data_AF-A0A522IGR7-F1
#
_entry.id   AF-A0A522IGR7-F1
#
_cell.length_a   1.000
_cell.length_b   1.000
_cell.length_c   1.000
_cell.angle_alpha   90.00
_cell.angle_beta   90.00
_cell.angle_gamma   90.00
#
_symmetry.space_group_name_H-M   'P 1'
#
loop_
_entity.id
_entity.type
_entity.pdbx_description
1 polymer ?
#
loop_
_entity_poly.entity_id
_entity_poly.type
_entity_poly.pdbx_seq_one_letter_code
_entity_poly.pdbx_strand_id
1 'polypeptide(L)'
;MNVLHTARLRTASARGHKRRSRGFTLIEIMVVITILGILAALIVPKIMSRPDDARRVAARQDIGTIMQALKLYRLDNGRYPTGEQGLQALVTKPSTDPVPSNWKDGGYVERLPNDPWGNAYAYLNPGLHSEVDVFSYGADGKPGGEGNNADVGSWQ
;
A
#
# COMPACT_ATOMS: atom_id res chain seq x y z
N MET A 1 -76.44 -2.32 -74.48
CA MET A 1 -75.39 -1.32 -74.22
C MET A 1 -74.81 -1.56 -72.84
N ASN A 2 -73.48 -1.65 -72.76
CA ASN A 2 -72.58 -1.43 -71.62
C ASN A 2 -72.90 -2.13 -70.29
N VAL A 3 -72.20 -3.21 -69.91
CA VAL A 3 -70.76 -3.33 -69.57
C VAL A 3 -70.33 -2.42 -68.42
N LEU A 4 -69.72 -3.06 -67.40
CA LEU A 4 -68.63 -2.64 -66.48
C LEU A 4 -69.00 -3.04 -65.04
N HIS A 5 -68.54 -4.17 -64.48
CA HIS A 5 -67.17 -4.63 -64.23
C HIS A 5 -66.43 -3.76 -63.20
N THR A 6 -66.47 -4.15 -61.92
CA THR A 6 -65.46 -3.88 -60.88
C THR A 6 -65.88 -4.67 -59.63
N ALA A 7 -65.06 -5.27 -58.80
CA ALA A 7 -63.67 -5.71 -58.82
C ALA A 7 -63.56 -6.50 -57.50
N ARG A 8 -63.10 -7.76 -57.54
CA ARG A 8 -62.96 -8.59 -56.34
C ARG A 8 -61.84 -8.04 -55.45
N LEU A 9 -62.15 -7.62 -54.22
CA LEU A 9 -61.11 -7.40 -53.21
C LEU A 9 -60.77 -8.73 -52.53
N ARG A 10 -59.64 -9.29 -52.95
CA ARG A 10 -59.01 -10.45 -52.31
C ARG A 10 -58.44 -10.02 -50.97
N THR A 11 -58.90 -10.61 -49.88
CA THR A 11 -58.30 -10.53 -48.56
C THR A 11 -56.88 -11.12 -48.60
N ALA A 12 -55.86 -10.28 -48.50
CA ALA A 12 -54.49 -10.71 -48.30
C ALA A 12 -54.29 -11.06 -46.82
N SER A 13 -54.37 -12.34 -46.47
CA SER A 13 -53.99 -12.85 -45.15
C SER A 13 -52.47 -12.76 -44.99
N ALA A 14 -51.99 -11.77 -44.24
CA ALA A 14 -50.59 -11.69 -43.82
C ALA A 14 -50.24 -12.88 -42.91
N ARG A 15 -49.52 -13.87 -43.43
CA ARG A 15 -48.96 -14.96 -42.62
C ARG A 15 -47.77 -14.42 -41.81
N GLY A 16 -48.02 -14.04 -40.56
CA GLY A 16 -46.97 -13.77 -39.59
C GLY A 16 -46.13 -15.03 -39.35
N HIS A 17 -44.86 -15.00 -39.77
CA HIS A 17 -43.89 -16.01 -39.39
C HIS A 17 -43.61 -15.86 -37.89
N LYS A 18 -44.23 -16.71 -37.05
CA LYS A 18 -43.83 -16.86 -35.66
C LYS A 18 -42.37 -17.35 -35.65
N ARG A 19 -41.43 -16.43 -35.38
CA ARG A 19 -40.05 -16.79 -35.07
C ARG A 19 -40.10 -17.72 -33.86
N ARG A 20 -39.77 -19.00 -34.05
CA ARG A 20 -39.63 -19.95 -32.95
C ARG A 20 -38.49 -19.46 -32.06
N SER A 21 -38.82 -18.97 -30.88
CA SER A 21 -37.87 -18.75 -29.80
C SER A 21 -37.28 -20.11 -29.43
N ARG A 22 -36.02 -20.34 -29.78
CA ARG A 22 -35.27 -21.50 -29.32
C ARG A 22 -34.91 -21.22 -27.86
N GLY A 23 -35.45 -22.02 -26.94
CA GLY A 23 -35.07 -21.97 -25.53
C GLY A 23 -33.67 -22.53 -25.34
N PHE A 24 -33.02 -22.12 -24.25
CA PHE A 24 -31.72 -22.65 -23.82
C PHE A 24 -31.84 -24.13 -23.45
N THR A 25 -30.77 -24.90 -23.68
CA THR A 25 -30.70 -26.30 -23.26
C THR A 25 -30.09 -26.42 -21.87
N LEU A 26 -30.43 -27.49 -21.13
CA LEU A 26 -29.81 -27.77 -19.82
C LEU A 26 -28.29 -27.91 -19.92
N ILE A 27 -27.81 -28.52 -21.01
CA ILE A 27 -26.37 -28.73 -21.27
C ILE A 27 -25.63 -27.39 -21.37
N GLU A 28 -26.26 -26.39 -21.97
CA GLU A 28 -25.67 -25.05 -22.16
C GLU A 28 -25.46 -24.34 -20.81
N ILE A 29 -26.42 -24.48 -19.89
CA ILE A 29 -26.26 -23.95 -18.53
C ILE A 29 -25.26 -24.77 -17.72
N MET A 30 -25.23 -26.10 -17.88
CA MET A 30 -24.26 -26.97 -17.19
C MET A 30 -22.82 -26.60 -17.53
N VAL A 31 -22.51 -26.42 -18.81
CA VAL A 31 -21.15 -26.04 -19.25
C VAL A 31 -20.76 -24.68 -18.67
N VAL A 32 -21.67 -23.71 -18.65
CA VAL A 32 -21.42 -22.37 -18.10
C VAL A 32 -21.10 -22.43 -16.60
N ILE A 33 -21.91 -23.13 -15.80
CA ILE A 33 -21.66 -23.22 -14.35
C ILE A 33 -20.39 -24.02 -14.04
N THR A 34 -20.04 -25.01 -14.85
CA THR A 34 -18.77 -25.75 -14.70
C THR A 34 -17.58 -24.85 -14.96
N ILE A 35 -17.59 -24.07 -16.05
CA ILE A 35 -16.52 -23.11 -16.36
C ILE A 35 -16.43 -22.05 -15.25
N LEU A 36 -17.56 -21.51 -14.78
CA LEU A 36 -17.59 -20.56 -13.67
C LEU A 36 -17.04 -21.16 -12.36
N GLY A 37 -17.35 -22.43 -12.06
CA GLY A 37 -16.81 -23.13 -10.89
C GLY A 37 -15.30 -23.33 -10.94
N ILE A 38 -14.76 -23.69 -12.11
CA ILE A 38 -13.31 -23.82 -12.33
C ILE A 38 -12.62 -22.44 -12.22
N LEU A 39 -13.18 -21.41 -12.86
CA LEU A 39 -12.63 -20.07 -12.80
C LEU A 39 -12.65 -19.52 -11.38
N ALA A 40 -13.76 -19.69 -10.65
CA ALA A 40 -13.90 -19.26 -9.26
C ALA A 40 -12.84 -19.89 -8.35
N ALA A 41 -12.42 -21.14 -8.60
CA ALA A 41 -11.35 -21.80 -7.84
C ALA A 41 -9.95 -21.22 -8.12
N LEU A 42 -9.72 -20.63 -9.31
CA LEU A 42 -8.41 -20.13 -9.74
C LEU A 42 -8.19 -18.63 -9.46
N ILE A 43 -9.26 -17.82 -9.43
CA ILE A 43 -9.20 -16.36 -9.27
C ILE A 43 -9.10 -15.87 -7.82
N VAL A 44 -8.73 -16.75 -6.88
CA VAL A 44 -8.55 -16.39 -5.46
C VAL A 44 -7.15 -15.84 -5.11
N PRO A 45 -6.18 -15.59 -6.02
CA PRO A 45 -4.77 -15.56 -5.62
C PRO A 45 -4.54 -14.58 -4.46
N LYS A 46 -3.99 -15.13 -3.37
CA LYS A 46 -3.64 -14.50 -2.11
C LYS A 46 -3.00 -13.13 -2.33
N ILE A 47 -3.73 -12.06 -2.07
CA ILE A 47 -3.24 -10.68 -2.12
C ILE A 47 -2.63 -10.24 -0.77
N MET A 48 -2.54 -11.15 0.22
CA MET A 48 -2.31 -10.76 1.60
C MET A 48 -0.86 -10.77 2.09
N SER A 49 0.13 -11.20 1.30
CA SER A 49 1.53 -11.33 1.76
C SER A 49 2.58 -10.51 1.00
N ARG A 50 2.21 -9.79 -0.07
CA ARG A 50 3.11 -8.83 -0.74
C ARG A 50 3.27 -7.46 -0.06
N PRO A 51 2.33 -6.95 0.76
CA PRO A 51 2.50 -5.66 1.41
C PRO A 51 3.66 -5.63 2.42
N ASP A 52 3.97 -6.76 3.05
CA ASP A 52 4.76 -6.74 4.28
C ASP A 52 6.27 -6.68 4.04
N ASP A 53 6.79 -7.41 3.05
CA ASP A 53 8.19 -7.26 2.64
C ASP A 53 8.45 -5.85 2.11
N ALA A 54 7.49 -5.29 1.35
CA ALA A 54 7.59 -3.92 0.85
C ALA A 54 7.62 -2.90 2.00
N ARG A 55 6.82 -3.09 3.05
CA ARG A 55 6.87 -2.29 4.28
C ARG A 55 8.24 -2.40 4.94
N ARG A 56 8.79 -3.59 5.14
CA ARG A 56 10.11 -3.74 5.76
C ARG A 56 11.23 -3.06 4.94
N VAL A 57 11.16 -3.16 3.62
CA VAL A 57 12.10 -2.46 2.72
C VAL A 57 11.95 -0.94 2.85
N ALA A 58 10.72 -0.41 2.83
CA ALA A 58 10.46 1.01 3.04
C ALA A 58 11.00 1.47 4.41
N ALA A 59 10.77 0.68 5.47
CA ALA A 59 11.26 1.00 6.80
C ALA A 59 12.78 1.11 6.85
N ARG A 60 13.50 0.18 6.20
CA ARG A 60 14.96 0.22 6.09
C ARG A 60 15.47 1.43 5.32
N GLN A 61 14.77 1.81 4.25
CA GLN A 61 15.12 2.99 3.48
C GLN A 61 14.99 4.26 4.32
N ASP A 62 13.86 4.42 5.02
CA ASP A 62 13.62 5.57 5.91
C ASP A 62 14.66 5.62 7.03
N ILE A 63 14.97 4.49 7.68
CA ILE A 63 16.04 4.39 8.69
C ILE A 63 17.38 4.83 8.09
N GLY A 64 17.70 4.39 6.87
CA GLY A 64 18.92 4.80 6.17
C GLY A 64 18.99 6.33 5.98
N THR A 65 17.91 6.96 5.55
CA THR A 65 17.82 8.42 5.40
C THR A 65 17.96 9.13 6.75
N ILE A 66 17.28 8.67 7.80
CA ILE A 66 17.38 9.23 9.15
C ILE A 66 18.82 9.11 9.68
N MET A 67 19.47 7.96 9.49
CA MET A 67 20.86 7.74 9.91
C MET A 67 21.85 8.65 9.17
N GLN A 68 21.62 8.93 7.88
CA GLN A 68 22.44 9.90 7.15
C GLN A 68 22.27 11.32 7.71
N ALA A 69 21.05 11.72 8.03
CA ALA A 69 20.77 13.01 8.67
C ALA A 69 21.41 13.11 10.07
N LEU A 70 21.35 12.05 10.87
CA LEU A 70 22.03 11.98 12.18
C LEU A 70 23.55 12.13 12.04
N LYS A 71 24.16 11.49 11.04
CA LYS A 71 25.60 11.63 10.76
C LYS A 71 25.96 13.07 10.38
N LEU A 72 25.13 13.72 9.57
CA LEU A 72 25.32 15.13 9.21
C LEU A 72 25.15 16.05 10.43
N TYR A 73 24.14 15.80 11.27
CA TYR A 73 23.97 16.50 12.55
C TYR A 73 25.22 16.38 13.41
N ARG A 74 25.78 15.18 13.54
CA ARG A 74 27.01 14.95 14.29
C ARG A 74 28.21 15.65 13.66
N LEU A 75 28.31 15.68 12.34
CA LEU A 75 29.40 16.36 11.65
C LEU A 75 29.43 17.85 12.00
N ASP A 76 28.27 18.51 11.99
CA ASP A 76 28.18 19.94 12.28
C ASP A 76 28.34 20.26 13.78
N ASN A 77 27.75 19.43 14.64
CA ASN A 77 27.60 19.73 16.08
C ASN A 77 28.55 18.94 16.99
N GLY A 78 29.38 18.06 16.40
CA GLY A 78 30.33 17.19 17.10
C GLY A 78 29.69 16.04 17.89
N ARG A 79 28.37 15.91 17.90
CA ARG A 79 27.62 14.91 18.68
C ARG A 79 26.28 14.58 18.03
N TYR A 80 25.74 13.40 18.30
CA TYR A 80 24.35 13.08 17.97
C TYR A 80 23.37 13.76 18.95
N PRO A 81 22.09 13.95 18.56
CA PRO A 81 21.05 14.40 19.49
C PRO A 81 20.94 13.51 20.73
N THR A 82 20.60 14.06 21.88
CA THR A 82 20.36 13.24 23.08
C THR A 82 19.07 12.43 22.96
N GLY A 83 18.87 11.45 23.84
CA GLY A 83 17.60 10.72 23.90
C GLY A 83 16.38 11.63 24.14
N GLU A 84 16.55 12.70 24.93
CA GLU A 84 15.49 13.68 25.20
C GLU A 84 15.20 14.60 24.00
N GLN A 85 16.25 14.98 23.27
CA GLN A 85 16.11 15.77 22.04
C GLN A 85 15.47 14.92 20.92
N GLY A 86 15.83 13.64 20.87
CA GLY A 86 15.29 12.66 19.93
C GLY A 86 15.55 13.00 18.47
N LEU A 87 14.79 12.34 17.58
CA LEU A 87 14.85 12.60 16.14
C LEU A 87 14.31 13.99 15.77
N GLN A 88 13.53 14.61 16.65
CA GLN A 88 12.96 15.94 16.41
C GLN A 88 14.04 17.02 16.24
N ALA A 89 15.23 16.81 16.83
CA ALA A 89 16.41 17.65 16.63
C ALA A 89 16.88 17.73 15.16
N LEU A 90 16.48 16.77 14.31
CA LEU A 90 16.78 16.78 12.87
C LEU A 90 15.90 17.74 12.08
N VAL A 91 14.71 18.08 12.59
CA VAL A 91 13.75 18.97 11.91
C VAL A 91 13.79 20.37 12.51
N THR A 92 13.80 20.45 13.84
CA THR A 92 13.74 21.71 14.58
C THR A 92 14.94 21.81 15.51
N LYS A 93 15.57 22.98 15.54
CA LYS A 93 16.71 23.23 16.45
C LYS A 93 16.29 22.96 17.91
N PRO A 94 16.94 22.02 18.62
CA PRO A 94 16.58 21.72 19.99
C PRO A 94 16.97 22.89 20.90
N SER A 95 16.10 23.19 21.87
CA SER A 95 16.31 24.19 22.92
C SER A 95 16.76 23.57 24.24
N THR A 96 16.69 22.25 24.36
CA THR A 96 17.18 21.49 25.52
C THR A 96 18.68 21.29 25.44
N ASP A 97 19.34 21.35 26.60
CA ASP A 97 20.78 21.18 26.68
C ASP A 97 21.22 19.74 26.34
N PRO A 98 22.37 19.57 25.67
CA PRO A 98 23.24 20.62 25.13
C PRO A 98 22.67 21.23 23.83
N VAL A 99 22.52 22.56 23.81
CA VAL A 99 22.02 23.28 22.62
C VAL A 99 23.10 23.29 21.52
N PRO A 100 22.80 22.83 20.30
CA PRO A 100 23.76 22.79 19.19
C PRO A 100 24.12 24.19 18.70
N SER A 101 25.42 24.48 18.64
CA SER A 101 25.95 25.78 18.19
C SER A 101 25.90 25.93 16.67
N ASN A 102 26.19 24.87 15.92
CA ASN A 102 26.30 24.88 14.45
C ASN A 102 25.13 24.16 13.78
N TRP A 103 23.94 24.22 14.38
CA TRP A 103 22.76 23.59 13.81
C TRP A 103 22.42 24.21 12.45
N LYS A 104 22.30 23.39 11.42
CA LYS A 104 22.04 23.83 10.05
C LYS A 104 20.66 24.48 9.90
N ASP A 105 20.61 25.72 9.43
CA ASP A 105 19.36 26.43 9.14
C ASP A 105 18.46 25.62 8.19
N GLY A 106 17.18 25.48 8.56
CA GLY A 106 16.21 24.64 7.84
C GLY A 106 16.26 23.15 8.18
N GLY A 107 17.20 22.71 9.04
CA GLY A 107 17.29 21.35 9.55
C GLY A 107 18.04 20.37 8.65
N TYR A 108 18.05 19.13 9.10
CA TYR A 108 18.73 17.99 8.49
C TYR A 108 17.77 17.12 7.66
N VAL A 109 16.48 17.15 8.01
CA VAL A 109 15.39 16.53 7.24
C VAL A 109 14.19 17.48 7.22
N GLU A 110 13.44 17.52 6.10
CA GLU A 110 12.27 18.41 5.98
C GLU A 110 11.16 18.02 6.96
N ARG A 111 10.95 16.71 7.13
CA ARG A 111 10.01 16.12 8.10
C ARG A 111 10.44 14.72 8.45
N LEU A 112 10.11 14.26 9.65
CA LEU A 112 10.28 12.87 10.01
C LEU A 112 9.20 12.02 9.32
N PRO A 113 9.55 10.92 8.66
CA PRO A 113 8.56 9.94 8.22
C PRO A 113 8.04 9.17 9.45
N ASN A 114 6.79 8.73 9.35
CA ASN A 114 6.32 7.62 10.16
C ASN A 114 6.78 6.32 9.49
N ASP A 115 6.96 5.29 10.29
CA ASP A 115 7.22 3.96 9.79
C ASP A 115 6.03 3.45 8.94
N PRO A 116 6.22 2.37 8.17
CA PRO A 116 5.19 1.85 7.27
C PRO A 116 3.95 1.27 7.95
N TRP A 117 3.95 1.18 9.28
CA TRP A 117 2.83 0.79 10.12
C TRP A 117 2.16 1.98 10.82
N GLY A 118 2.67 3.19 10.60
CA GLY A 118 2.10 4.46 11.07
C GLY A 118 2.68 4.96 12.39
N ASN A 119 3.69 4.30 12.94
CA ASN A 119 4.32 4.70 14.21
C ASN A 119 5.53 5.61 13.95
N ALA A 120 5.91 6.41 14.95
CA ALA A 120 7.16 7.15 14.90
C ALA A 120 8.36 6.20 15.08
N TYR A 121 9.47 6.49 14.40
CA TYR A 121 10.72 5.76 14.61
C TYR A 121 11.26 5.97 16.03
N ALA A 122 11.72 4.88 16.65
CA ALA A 122 12.42 4.91 17.91
C ALA A 122 13.90 5.28 17.69
N TYR A 123 14.46 5.98 18.68
CA TYR A 123 15.84 6.44 18.67
C TYR A 123 16.50 6.19 20.02
N LEU A 124 17.73 5.68 20.01
CA LEU A 124 18.53 5.42 21.19
C LEU A 124 19.91 6.06 21.06
N ASN A 125 20.31 6.79 22.11
CA ASN A 125 21.63 7.34 22.30
C ASN A 125 21.99 7.34 23.81
N PRO A 126 22.96 6.51 24.26
CA PRO A 126 23.78 5.61 23.45
C PRO A 126 22.95 4.47 22.84
N GLY A 127 23.31 4.05 21.63
CA GLY A 127 22.73 2.87 20.99
C GLY A 127 23.16 1.57 21.68
N LEU A 128 22.42 0.49 21.42
CA LEU A 128 22.73 -0.86 21.91
C LEU A 128 23.64 -1.62 20.92
N HIS A 129 23.47 -1.39 19.62
CA HIS A 129 24.21 -2.06 18.56
C HIS A 129 25.30 -1.17 17.96
N SER A 130 25.11 0.14 18.00
CA SER A 130 26.05 1.13 17.48
C SER A 130 26.08 2.39 18.35
N GLU A 131 26.78 3.45 17.93
CA GLU A 131 26.81 4.71 18.70
C GLU A 131 25.40 5.27 18.94
N VAL A 132 24.53 5.15 17.93
CA VAL A 132 23.12 5.51 18.00
C VAL A 132 22.29 4.56 17.17
N ASP A 133 21.14 4.14 17.70
CA ASP A 133 20.26 3.21 16.99
C ASP A 133 18.96 3.90 16.58
N VAL A 134 18.48 3.60 15.38
CA VAL A 134 17.16 4.02 14.87
C VAL A 134 16.42 2.78 14.41
N PHE A 135 15.18 2.61 14.85
CA PHE A 135 14.42 1.40 14.56
C PHE A 135 12.91 1.61 14.61
N SER A 136 12.18 0.69 13.98
CA SER A 136 10.73 0.53 14.06
C SER A 136 10.42 -0.80 14.72
N TYR A 137 9.38 -0.82 15.55
CA TYR A 137 8.88 -2.00 16.23
C TYR A 137 8.02 -2.92 15.35
N GLY A 138 7.94 -2.65 14.03
CA GLY A 138 7.11 -3.44 13.14
C GLY A 138 5.61 -3.24 13.38
N ALA A 139 4.82 -4.22 12.94
CA ALA A 139 3.36 -4.11 12.88
C ALA A 139 2.66 -4.08 14.26
N ASP A 140 3.28 -4.65 15.30
CA ASP A 140 2.68 -4.75 16.62
C ASP A 140 3.07 -3.59 17.56
N GLY A 141 4.03 -2.76 17.15
CA GLY A 141 4.49 -1.61 17.91
C GLY A 141 5.23 -1.98 19.20
N LYS A 142 5.71 -3.22 19.32
CA LYS A 142 6.39 -3.73 20.53
C LYS A 142 7.80 -4.22 20.22
N PRO A 143 8.71 -4.19 21.21
CA PRO A 143 10.05 -4.74 21.03
C PRO A 143 10.00 -6.26 20.75
N GLY A 144 10.82 -6.69 19.80
CA GLY A 144 10.99 -8.09 19.43
C GLY A 144 10.12 -8.50 18.24
N GLY A 145 9.34 -9.57 18.42
CA GLY A 145 8.45 -10.11 17.39
C GLY A 145 9.14 -10.94 16.30
N GLU A 146 8.33 -11.57 15.46
CA GLU A 146 8.76 -12.35 14.30
C GLU A 146 7.99 -11.94 13.04
N GLY A 147 8.58 -12.15 11.87
CA GLY A 147 7.97 -11.81 10.58
C GLY A 147 7.65 -10.32 10.48
N ASN A 148 6.36 -9.98 10.40
CA ASN A 148 5.88 -8.60 10.26
C ASN A 148 5.94 -7.79 11.56
N ASN A 149 5.99 -8.49 12.69
CA ASN A 149 6.13 -7.90 14.01
C ASN A 149 7.61 -7.76 14.39
N ALA A 150 8.53 -8.27 13.56
CA ALA A 150 9.95 -8.19 13.86
C ALA A 150 10.45 -6.75 13.75
N ASP A 151 11.22 -6.33 14.74
CA ASP A 151 11.92 -5.05 14.72
C ASP A 151 12.77 -4.88 13.45
N VAL A 152 12.71 -3.67 12.89
CA VAL A 152 13.55 -3.24 11.78
C VAL A 152 14.43 -2.10 12.28
N GLY A 153 15.74 -2.33 12.38
CA GLY A 153 16.67 -1.37 12.97
C GLY A 153 17.90 -1.10 12.11
N SER A 154 18.63 -0.04 12.46
CA SER A 154 19.84 0.44 11.81
C SER A 154 21.03 -0.54 11.83
N TRP A 155 20.91 -1.64 12.58
CA TRP A 155 21.92 -2.69 12.71
C TRP A 155 21.74 -3.86 11.71
N GLN A 156 20.67 -3.85 10.91
CA GLN A 156 20.40 -4.87 9.90
C GLN A 156 21.00 -4.53 8.53
#